data_AF-A0A3D4QUI2-F1
#
_entry.id   AF-A0A3D4QUI2-F1
#
_cell.length_a   1.000
_cell.length_b   1.000
_cell.length_c   1.000
_cell.angle_alpha   90.00
_cell.angle_beta   90.00
_cell.angle_gamma   90.00
#
_symmetry.space_group_name_H-M   'P 1'
#
loop_
_entity.id
_entity.type
_entity.pdbx_description
1 polymer ?
#
loop_
_entity_poly.entity_id
_entity_poly.type
_entity_poly.pdbx_seq_one_letter_code
_entity_poly.pdbx_strand_id
1 'polypeptide(L)'
;MKNKIILLTKTLIRNGDGLSLKGSSGFAKAAIIATFAILLPMIMIGISALVINLANALKPLGQEGIILNLGISICAAMIFVFGIFYIISTFYFSSDVENLLPLPLKPRQIVGAKFLVVTIYEYLTTAVLYLPLWLSYGIVTGSGFLYYLYGLIVFLLLPITPLAAASLIIMVIMRFTNLSKYKDAVKVIGAMLGVFLGVGINILVQSFGEG
;
A
#
# COMPACT_ATOMS: atom_id res chain seq x y z
N MET A 1 6.51 -32.25 0.20
CA MET A 1 5.74 -31.57 -0.87
C MET A 1 5.95 -30.07 -0.74
N LYS A 2 6.66 -29.41 -1.67
CA LYS A 2 6.83 -27.94 -1.60
C LYS A 2 5.45 -27.28 -1.70
N ASN A 3 5.15 -26.32 -0.81
CA ASN A 3 3.89 -25.61 -0.83
C ASN A 3 3.78 -24.83 -2.16
N LYS A 4 2.92 -25.33 -3.08
CA LYS A 4 2.79 -24.81 -4.46
C LYS A 4 2.50 -23.31 -4.47
N ILE A 5 1.82 -22.78 -3.45
CA ILE A 5 1.50 -21.35 -3.30
C ILE A 5 2.76 -20.52 -3.10
N ILE A 6 3.67 -20.95 -2.20
CA ILE A 6 4.92 -20.23 -1.92
C ILE A 6 5.84 -20.25 -3.15
N LEU A 7 5.92 -21.41 -3.81
CA LEU A 7 6.69 -21.54 -5.04
C LEU A 7 6.14 -20.59 -6.12
N LEU A 8 4.83 -20.58 -6.31
CA LEU A 8 4.15 -19.72 -7.30
C LEU A 8 4.33 -18.24 -6.96
N THR A 9 4.18 -17.85 -5.69
CA THR A 9 4.41 -16.49 -5.20
C THR A 9 5.83 -16.03 -5.52
N LYS A 10 6.84 -16.87 -5.23
CA LYS A 10 8.25 -16.57 -5.52
C LYS A 10 8.50 -16.41 -7.02
N THR A 11 7.90 -17.26 -7.85
CA THR A 11 8.00 -17.17 -9.31
C THR A 11 7.34 -15.90 -9.84
N LEU A 12 6.16 -15.54 -9.33
CA LEU A 12 5.45 -14.32 -9.70
C LEU A 12 6.18 -13.05 -9.29
N ILE A 13 6.83 -13.01 -8.12
CA ILE A 13 7.65 -11.85 -7.73
C ILE A 13 8.87 -11.73 -8.65
N ARG A 14 9.50 -12.85 -9.00
CA ARG A 14 10.71 -12.86 -9.82
C ARG A 14 10.43 -12.52 -11.29
N ASN A 15 9.30 -12.96 -11.82
CA ASN A 15 8.91 -12.76 -13.22
C ASN A 15 7.98 -11.57 -13.41
N GLY A 16 7.38 -11.05 -12.34
CA GLY A 16 6.51 -9.90 -12.40
C GLY A 16 7.27 -8.65 -12.85
N ASP A 17 6.57 -7.80 -13.59
CA ASP A 17 7.01 -6.47 -13.96
C ASP A 17 7.06 -5.60 -12.68
N GLY A 18 8.10 -5.77 -11.85
CA GLY A 18 8.37 -4.87 -10.73
C GLY A 18 8.65 -3.43 -11.21
N LEU A 19 9.54 -2.71 -10.55
CA LEU A 19 10.11 -1.51 -11.18
C LEU A 19 10.74 -1.97 -12.50
N SER A 20 10.20 -1.50 -13.64
CA SER A 20 10.48 -1.92 -15.02
C SER A 20 11.92 -1.59 -15.48
N LEU A 21 12.89 -2.02 -14.68
CA LEU A 21 14.32 -1.78 -14.81
C LEU A 21 14.99 -2.84 -15.69
N LYS A 22 14.23 -3.86 -16.12
CA LYS A 22 14.74 -4.95 -16.94
C LYS A 22 14.90 -4.44 -18.37
N GLY A 23 16.14 -4.23 -18.80
CA GLY A 23 16.49 -3.69 -20.12
C GLY A 23 16.83 -2.19 -20.13
N SER A 24 16.70 -1.47 -19.01
CA SER A 24 17.06 -0.05 -18.94
C SER A 24 18.58 0.15 -18.78
N SER A 25 19.09 1.28 -19.29
CA SER A 25 20.50 1.66 -19.16
C SER A 25 20.92 1.78 -17.69
N GLY A 26 22.23 1.60 -17.41
CA GLY A 26 22.75 1.71 -16.04
C GLY A 26 22.40 3.04 -15.37
N PHE A 27 22.43 4.13 -16.14
CA PHE A 27 22.01 5.46 -15.70
C PHE A 27 20.53 5.52 -15.31
N ALA A 28 19.61 4.97 -16.13
CA ALA A 28 18.18 4.98 -15.82
C ALA A 28 17.85 4.21 -14.53
N LYS A 29 18.55 3.10 -14.27
CA LYS A 29 18.41 2.35 -13.00
C LYS A 29 18.87 3.17 -11.81
N ALA A 30 20.04 3.80 -11.92
CA ALA A 30 20.58 4.65 -10.88
C ALA A 30 19.67 5.85 -10.59
N ALA A 31 19.14 6.50 -11.63
CA ALA A 31 18.20 7.61 -11.51
C ALA A 31 16.94 7.21 -10.75
N ILE A 32 16.30 6.09 -11.11
CA ILE A 32 15.09 5.61 -10.42
C ILE A 32 15.38 5.30 -8.95
N ILE A 33 16.47 4.58 -8.66
CA ILE A 33 16.87 4.27 -7.28
C ILE A 33 17.12 5.55 -6.49
N ALA A 34 17.84 6.52 -7.06
CA ALA A 34 18.10 7.81 -6.42
C ALA A 34 16.80 8.59 -6.15
N THR A 35 15.85 8.59 -7.10
CA THR A 35 14.54 9.20 -6.92
C THR A 35 13.79 8.60 -5.74
N PHE A 36 13.70 7.27 -5.64
CA PHE A 36 13.05 6.62 -4.49
C PHE A 36 13.81 6.87 -3.17
N ALA A 37 15.15 6.85 -3.21
CA ALA A 37 15.99 7.09 -2.04
C ALA A 37 15.84 8.52 -1.47
N ILE A 38 15.44 9.50 -2.29
CA ILE A 38 15.20 10.88 -1.86
C ILE A 38 13.72 11.09 -1.49
N LEU A 39 12.80 10.65 -2.34
CA LEU A 39 11.36 10.91 -2.17
C LEU A 39 10.78 10.17 -0.96
N LEU A 40 11.14 8.91 -0.74
CA LEU A 40 10.55 8.14 0.37
C LEU A 40 10.91 8.72 1.74
N PRO A 41 12.19 9.01 2.06
CA PRO A 41 12.52 9.67 3.32
C PRO A 41 11.89 11.06 3.45
N MET A 42 11.81 11.83 2.37
CA MET A 42 11.17 13.16 2.39
C MET A 42 9.70 13.06 2.81
N ILE A 43 8.95 12.11 2.25
CA ILE A 43 7.55 11.86 2.63
C ILE A 43 7.47 11.42 4.10
N MET A 44 8.33 10.49 4.53
CA MET A 44 8.35 10.00 5.92
C MET A 44 8.66 11.10 6.94
N ILE A 45 9.59 12.01 6.61
CA ILE A 45 9.90 13.18 7.43
C ILE A 45 8.69 14.12 7.49
N GLY A 46 8.02 14.37 6.36
CA GLY A 46 6.80 15.18 6.32
C GLY A 46 5.69 14.64 7.22
N ILE A 47 5.42 13.33 7.15
CA ILE A 47 4.44 12.66 8.02
C ILE A 47 4.87 12.75 9.49
N SER A 48 6.15 12.51 9.79
CA SER A 48 6.67 12.60 11.16
C SER A 48 6.52 14.00 11.73
N ALA A 49 6.85 15.03 10.96
CA ALA A 49 6.70 16.42 11.36
C ALA A 49 5.22 16.76 11.62
N LEU A 50 4.31 16.33 10.75
CA LEU A 50 2.87 16.52 10.96
C LEU A 50 2.40 15.88 12.28
N VAL A 51 2.79 14.63 12.52
CA VAL A 51 2.41 13.90 13.74
C VAL A 51 2.97 14.54 15.00
N ILE A 52 4.23 14.97 14.99
CA ILE A 52 4.85 15.66 16.14
C ILE A 52 4.10 16.96 16.46
N ASN A 53 3.79 17.77 15.45
CA ASN A 53 3.07 19.03 15.64
C ASN A 53 1.66 18.81 16.17
N LEU A 54 0.90 17.88 15.58
CA LEU A 54 -0.44 17.54 16.05
C LEU A 54 -0.42 16.96 17.47
N ALA A 55 0.55 16.09 17.79
CA ALA A 55 0.68 15.50 19.10
C ALA A 55 0.96 16.56 20.16
N ASN A 56 1.88 17.49 19.89
CA ASN A 56 2.17 18.59 20.80
C ASN A 56 0.98 19.53 20.99
N ALA A 57 0.17 19.77 19.94
CA ALA A 57 -1.03 20.59 20.04
C ALA A 57 -2.16 19.91 20.84
N LEU A 58 -2.31 18.59 20.73
CA LEU A 58 -3.37 17.81 21.38
C LEU A 58 -3.00 17.34 22.80
N LYS A 59 -1.71 17.25 23.13
CA LYS A 59 -1.22 16.77 24.43
C LYS A 59 -1.73 17.60 25.63
N PRO A 60 -1.83 18.94 25.59
CA PRO A 60 -2.44 19.72 26.66
C PRO A 60 -3.93 19.40 26.89
N LEU A 61 -4.61 18.89 25.86
CA LEU A 61 -6.02 18.49 25.91
C LEU A 61 -6.20 17.02 26.34
N GLY A 62 -5.11 16.26 26.48
CA GLY A 62 -5.16 14.82 26.75
C GLY A 62 -5.79 14.00 25.62
N GLN A 63 -5.79 14.53 24.39
CA GLN A 63 -6.45 13.93 23.23
C GLN A 63 -5.48 13.47 22.13
N GLU A 64 -4.19 13.33 22.45
CA GLU A 64 -3.17 12.89 21.49
C GLU A 64 -3.47 11.51 20.88
N GLY A 65 -4.18 10.63 21.59
CA GLY A 65 -4.58 9.30 21.09
C GLY A 65 -5.40 9.32 19.80
N ILE A 66 -6.07 10.43 19.49
CA ILE A 66 -6.82 10.62 18.24
C ILE A 66 -5.91 10.48 17.01
N ILE A 67 -4.64 10.88 17.11
CA ILE A 67 -3.69 10.89 15.99
C ILE A 67 -3.42 9.48 15.48
N LEU A 68 -3.23 8.52 16.40
CA LEU A 68 -3.05 7.11 16.03
C LEU A 68 -4.29 6.55 15.36
N ASN A 69 -5.47 6.82 15.92
CA ASN A 69 -6.73 6.29 15.39
C ASN A 69 -7.01 6.83 13.98
N LEU A 70 -6.90 8.15 13.79
CA LEU A 70 -7.05 8.77 12.48
C LEU A 70 -5.97 8.31 11.50
N GLY A 71 -4.72 8.26 11.94
CA GLY A 71 -3.58 7.82 11.15
C GLY A 71 -3.74 6.41 10.59
N ILE A 72 -4.07 5.46 11.46
CA ILE A 72 -4.31 4.06 11.09
C ILE A 72 -5.53 3.96 10.17
N SER A 73 -6.60 4.70 10.45
CA SER A 73 -7.81 4.72 9.62
C SER A 73 -7.54 5.25 8.22
N ILE A 74 -6.76 6.33 8.09
CA ILE A 74 -6.35 6.91 6.81
C ILE A 74 -5.45 5.92 6.05
N CYS A 75 -4.49 5.28 6.73
CA CYS A 75 -3.64 4.26 6.12
C CYS A 75 -4.49 3.09 5.59
N ALA A 76 -5.41 2.55 6.41
CA ALA A 76 -6.29 1.46 6.01
C ALA A 76 -7.21 1.85 4.84
N ALA A 77 -7.76 3.07 4.85
CA ALA A 77 -8.58 3.59 3.77
C ALA A 77 -7.78 3.74 2.47
N MET A 78 -6.56 4.28 2.53
CA MET A 78 -5.68 4.37 1.37
C MET A 78 -5.36 2.97 0.81
N ILE A 79 -4.95 2.03 1.66
CA ILE A 79 -4.67 0.65 1.24
C ILE A 79 -5.91 0.01 0.63
N PHE A 80 -7.10 0.25 1.17
CA PHE A 80 -8.34 -0.26 0.61
C PHE A 80 -8.62 0.30 -0.79
N VAL A 81 -8.60 1.62 -0.94
CA VAL A 81 -8.93 2.32 -2.19
C VAL A 81 -7.92 2.00 -3.28
N PHE A 82 -6.62 2.11 -3.00
CA PHE A 82 -5.58 1.77 -3.97
C PHE A 82 -5.47 0.26 -4.19
N GLY A 83 -5.72 -0.53 -3.15
CA GLY A 83 -5.76 -1.99 -3.19
C GLY A 83 -6.81 -2.53 -4.17
N ILE A 84 -7.96 -1.85 -4.32
CA ILE A 84 -8.95 -2.19 -5.36
C ILE A 84 -8.30 -2.20 -6.75
N PHE A 85 -7.65 -1.10 -7.13
CA PHE A 85 -7.01 -0.98 -8.45
C PHE A 85 -5.87 -1.98 -8.60
N TYR A 86 -5.09 -2.17 -7.53
CA TYR A 86 -3.95 -3.08 -7.57
C TYR A 86 -4.40 -4.53 -7.72
N ILE A 87 -5.43 -4.95 -6.99
CA ILE A 87 -6.01 -6.29 -7.09
C ILE A 87 -6.62 -6.53 -8.47
N ILE A 88 -7.38 -5.58 -9.03
CA ILE A 88 -7.90 -5.73 -10.40
C ILE A 88 -6.75 -5.97 -11.38
N SER A 89 -5.71 -5.12 -11.30
CA SER A 89 -4.54 -5.19 -12.16
C SER A 89 -3.83 -6.55 -12.05
N THR A 90 -3.54 -6.99 -10.83
CA THR A 90 -2.80 -8.23 -10.60
C THR A 90 -3.66 -9.46 -10.86
N PHE A 91 -4.93 -9.49 -10.46
CA PHE A 91 -5.74 -10.71 -10.50
C PHE A 91 -6.27 -10.97 -11.91
N TYR A 92 -6.72 -9.91 -12.59
CA TYR A 92 -7.49 -10.03 -13.83
C TYR A 92 -6.77 -9.48 -15.06
N PHE A 93 -5.92 -8.45 -14.91
CA PHE A 93 -5.29 -7.80 -16.05
C PHE A 93 -3.88 -8.32 -16.36
N SER A 94 -3.29 -9.12 -15.48
CA SER A 94 -1.95 -9.66 -15.68
C SER A 94 -1.98 -10.78 -16.73
N SER A 95 -1.07 -10.70 -17.70
CA SER A 95 -0.92 -11.72 -18.76
C SER A 95 -0.49 -13.09 -18.21
N ASP A 96 -0.06 -13.15 -16.94
CA ASP A 96 0.29 -14.39 -16.26
C ASP A 96 -0.89 -15.33 -16.12
N VAL A 97 -2.13 -14.82 -16.07
CA VAL A 97 -3.32 -15.68 -15.92
C VAL A 97 -3.39 -16.70 -17.05
N GLU A 98 -3.25 -16.26 -18.29
CA GLU A 98 -3.33 -17.11 -19.48
C GLU A 98 -2.24 -18.19 -19.48
N ASN A 99 -1.05 -17.85 -19.00
CA ASN A 99 0.09 -18.78 -18.90
C ASN A 99 -0.03 -19.75 -17.70
N LEU A 100 -0.79 -19.39 -16.66
CA LEU A 100 -0.98 -20.22 -15.47
C LEU A 100 -2.15 -21.20 -15.58
N LEU A 101 -3.16 -20.89 -16.40
CA LEU A 101 -4.32 -21.74 -16.64
C LEU A 101 -4.01 -23.16 -17.16
N PRO A 102 -3.06 -23.38 -18.09
CA PRO A 102 -2.74 -24.74 -18.58
C PRO A 102 -1.90 -25.57 -17.59
N LEU A 103 -1.39 -24.99 -16.51
CA LEU A 103 -0.61 -25.71 -15.50
C LEU A 103 -1.52 -26.48 -14.53
N PRO A 104 -1.07 -27.59 -13.92
CA PRO A 104 -1.83 -28.36 -12.93
C PRO A 104 -1.87 -27.65 -11.54
N LEU A 105 -2.38 -26.42 -11.53
CA LEU A 105 -2.56 -25.54 -10.38
C LEU A 105 -4.05 -25.40 -10.07
N LYS A 106 -4.43 -25.48 -8.80
CA LYS A 106 -5.81 -25.23 -8.39
C LYS A 106 -6.09 -23.71 -8.41
N PRO A 107 -7.30 -23.24 -8.78
CA PRO A 107 -7.63 -21.81 -8.77
C PRO A 107 -7.34 -21.10 -7.44
N ARG A 108 -7.62 -21.78 -6.31
CA ARG A 108 -7.29 -21.28 -4.95
C ARG A 108 -5.79 -21.03 -4.75
N GLN A 109 -4.92 -21.79 -5.42
CA GLN A 109 -3.47 -21.62 -5.32
C GLN A 109 -2.99 -20.39 -6.10
N ILE A 110 -3.61 -20.11 -7.26
CA ILE A 110 -3.31 -18.94 -8.08
C ILE A 110 -3.74 -17.67 -7.34
N VAL A 111 -4.99 -17.63 -6.88
CA VAL A 111 -5.53 -16.50 -6.11
C VAL A 111 -4.72 -16.26 -4.84
N GLY A 112 -4.44 -17.32 -4.07
CA GLY A 112 -3.63 -17.21 -2.85
C GLY A 112 -2.22 -16.68 -3.13
N ALA A 113 -1.56 -17.14 -4.20
CA ALA A 113 -0.25 -16.63 -4.57
C ALA A 113 -0.32 -15.15 -4.98
N LYS A 114 -1.28 -14.76 -5.82
CA LYS A 114 -1.45 -13.36 -6.23
C LYS A 114 -1.78 -12.44 -5.05
N PHE A 115 -2.61 -12.89 -4.11
CA PHE A 115 -2.89 -12.16 -2.88
C PHE A 115 -1.63 -11.93 -2.05
N LEU A 116 -0.78 -12.95 -1.89
CA LEU A 116 0.51 -12.81 -1.20
C LEU A 116 1.44 -11.85 -1.93
N VAL A 117 1.52 -11.91 -3.25
CA VAL A 117 2.30 -10.96 -4.06
C VAL A 117 1.85 -9.53 -3.79
N VAL A 118 0.54 -9.27 -3.92
CA VAL A 118 -0.05 -7.95 -3.67
C VAL A 118 0.23 -7.47 -2.24
N THR A 119 0.03 -8.35 -1.24
CA THR A 119 0.28 -8.03 0.17
C THR A 119 1.76 -7.70 0.43
N ILE A 120 2.69 -8.45 -0.17
CA ILE A 120 4.14 -8.21 -0.03
C ILE A 120 4.52 -6.83 -0.57
N TYR A 121 4.00 -6.46 -1.75
CA TYR A 121 4.24 -5.14 -2.32
C TYR A 121 3.58 -4.02 -1.51
N GLU A 122 2.41 -4.28 -0.93
CA GLU A 122 1.68 -3.29 -0.12
C GLU A 122 2.37 -2.97 1.22
N TYR A 123 3.19 -3.88 1.75
CA TYR A 123 4.00 -3.58 2.93
C TYR A 123 4.97 -2.42 2.71
N LEU A 124 5.43 -2.17 1.47
CA LEU A 124 6.26 -1.01 1.17
C LEU A 124 5.47 0.29 1.31
N THR A 125 4.28 0.35 0.73
CA THR A 125 3.37 1.51 0.87
C THR A 125 2.98 1.71 2.33
N THR A 126 2.63 0.63 3.02
CA THR A 126 2.29 0.64 4.44
C THR A 126 3.46 1.17 5.26
N ALA A 127 4.70 0.77 4.95
CA ALA A 127 5.87 1.23 5.68
C ALA A 127 6.08 2.73 5.56
N VAL A 128 5.92 3.28 4.35
CA VAL A 128 6.07 4.72 4.08
C VAL A 128 5.02 5.55 4.81
N LEU A 129 3.79 5.06 4.95
CA LEU A 129 2.69 5.79 5.59
C LEU A 129 2.65 5.57 7.11
N TYR A 130 2.70 4.31 7.56
CA TYR A 130 2.46 3.93 8.95
C TYR A 130 3.68 4.07 9.85
N LEU A 131 4.89 3.69 9.38
CA LEU A 131 6.08 3.76 10.24
C LEU A 131 6.38 5.16 10.75
N PRO A 132 6.44 6.22 9.92
CA PRO A 132 6.71 7.56 10.43
C PRO A 132 5.63 8.01 11.41
N LEU A 133 4.37 7.65 11.18
CA LEU A 133 3.26 7.96 12.09
C LEU A 133 3.41 7.27 13.44
N TRP A 134 3.59 5.96 13.44
CA TRP A 134 3.67 5.14 14.64
C TRP A 134 4.94 5.44 15.46
N LEU A 135 6.09 5.58 14.80
CA LEU A 135 7.37 5.86 15.48
C LEU A 135 7.39 7.27 16.08
N SER A 136 7.03 8.29 15.31
CA SER A 136 7.06 9.67 15.80
C SER A 136 6.07 9.88 16.96
N TYR A 137 4.87 9.30 16.89
CA TYR A 137 3.91 9.33 17.99
C TYR A 137 4.47 8.67 19.25
N GLY A 138 5.07 7.49 19.11
CA GLY A 138 5.68 6.77 20.24
C GLY A 138 6.79 7.55 20.93
N ILE A 139 7.62 8.23 20.12
CA ILE A 139 8.72 9.07 20.62
C ILE A 139 8.17 10.29 21.39
N VAL A 140 7.19 11.02 20.84
CA VAL A 140 6.62 12.24 21.46
C VAL A 140 5.85 11.96 22.75
N THR A 141 5.18 10.81 22.81
CA THR A 141 4.42 10.38 23.98
C THR A 141 5.28 9.69 25.05
N GLY A 142 6.55 9.38 24.75
CA GLY A 142 7.41 8.63 25.67
C GLY A 142 6.93 7.18 25.87
N SER A 143 6.35 6.59 24.83
CA SER A 143 5.77 5.25 24.89
C SER A 143 6.83 4.17 25.18
N GLY A 144 6.48 3.19 26.02
CA GLY A 144 7.37 2.10 26.40
C GLY A 144 7.45 0.95 25.38
N PHE A 145 8.23 -0.09 25.68
CA PHE A 145 8.49 -1.22 24.78
C PHE A 145 7.24 -1.92 24.23
N LEU A 146 6.21 -2.13 25.08
CA LEU A 146 4.98 -2.81 24.67
C LEU A 146 4.25 -2.09 23.52
N TYR A 147 4.27 -0.75 23.52
CA TYR A 147 3.71 0.04 22.43
C TYR A 147 4.35 -0.32 21.10
N TYR A 148 5.67 -0.46 21.08
CA TYR A 148 6.37 -0.78 19.85
C TYR A 148 6.11 -2.22 19.39
N LEU A 149 6.00 -3.15 20.34
CA LEU A 149 5.65 -4.53 20.03
C LEU A 149 4.25 -4.63 19.39
N TYR A 150 3.24 -3.97 19.97
CA TYR A 150 1.89 -3.95 19.41
C TYR A 150 1.83 -3.21 18.08
N GLY A 151 2.56 -2.10 17.94
CA GLY A 151 2.62 -1.37 16.69
C GLY A 151 3.21 -2.16 15.53
N LEU A 152 4.17 -3.06 15.80
CA LEU A 152 4.69 -4.00 14.81
C LEU A 152 3.63 -5.05 14.40
N ILE A 153 2.85 -5.54 15.36
CA ILE A 153 1.72 -6.46 15.07
C ILE A 153 0.68 -5.74 14.19
N VAL A 154 0.35 -4.49 14.52
CA VAL A 154 -0.55 -3.67 13.71
C VAL A 154 0.02 -3.50 12.30
N PHE A 155 1.30 -3.17 12.14
CA PHE A 155 1.95 -3.06 10.83
C PHE A 155 1.77 -4.32 9.97
N LEU A 156 1.92 -5.51 10.58
CA LEU A 156 1.73 -6.79 9.88
C LEU A 156 0.27 -7.05 9.48
N LEU A 157 -0.70 -6.62 10.29
CA LEU A 157 -2.12 -6.86 10.03
C LEU A 157 -2.78 -5.78 9.16
N LEU A 158 -2.21 -4.57 9.17
CA LEU A 158 -2.78 -3.37 8.57
C LEU A 158 -3.04 -3.50 7.06
N PRO A 159 -2.15 -4.06 6.22
CA PRO A 159 -2.45 -4.23 4.80
C PRO A 159 -3.32 -5.46 4.52
N ILE A 160 -3.25 -6.50 5.35
CA ILE A 160 -3.96 -7.78 5.11
C ILE A 160 -5.47 -7.56 5.13
N THR A 161 -5.98 -6.82 6.12
CA THR A 161 -7.43 -6.66 6.31
C THR A 161 -8.09 -5.86 5.17
N PRO A 162 -7.59 -4.67 4.80
CA PRO A 162 -8.15 -3.89 3.70
C PRO A 162 -7.99 -4.60 2.35
N LEU A 163 -6.85 -5.23 2.08
CA LEU A 163 -6.65 -5.99 0.83
C LEU A 163 -7.56 -7.21 0.74
N ALA A 164 -7.79 -7.92 1.85
CA ALA A 164 -8.73 -9.03 1.86
C ALA A 164 -10.14 -8.56 1.51
N ALA A 165 -10.60 -7.46 2.13
CA ALA A 165 -11.88 -6.84 1.81
C ALA A 165 -11.97 -6.41 0.34
N ALA A 166 -10.97 -5.68 -0.16
CA ALA A 166 -10.90 -5.26 -1.55
C ALA A 166 -10.90 -6.45 -2.51
N SER A 167 -10.21 -7.54 -2.15
CA SER A 167 -10.15 -8.76 -2.98
C SER A 167 -11.49 -9.45 -3.11
N LEU A 168 -12.24 -9.55 -2.00
CA LEU A 168 -13.58 -10.14 -2.00
C LEU A 168 -14.55 -9.29 -2.83
N ILE A 169 -14.53 -7.97 -2.63
CA ILE A 169 -15.37 -7.03 -3.39
C ILE A 169 -15.08 -7.16 -4.89
N ILE A 170 -13.80 -7.16 -5.29
CA ILE A 170 -13.43 -7.28 -6.70
C ILE A 170 -13.78 -8.64 -7.29
N MET A 171 -13.65 -9.74 -6.55
CA MET A 171 -14.12 -11.04 -7.01
C MET A 171 -15.62 -11.07 -7.26
N VAL A 172 -16.41 -10.39 -6.41
CA VAL A 172 -17.86 -10.27 -6.60
C VAL A 172 -18.17 -9.38 -7.82
N ILE A 173 -17.54 -8.21 -7.94
CA ILE A 173 -17.76 -7.29 -9.06
C ILE A 173 -17.41 -7.96 -10.40
N MET A 174 -16.24 -8.60 -10.49
CA MET A 174 -15.78 -9.26 -11.71
C MET A 174 -16.56 -10.54 -12.05
N ARG A 175 -17.38 -11.06 -11.12
CA ARG A 175 -18.32 -12.14 -11.44
C ARG A 175 -19.45 -11.66 -12.35
N PHE A 176 -19.87 -10.40 -12.19
CA PHE A 176 -21.00 -9.81 -12.92
C PHE A 176 -20.57 -8.83 -14.00
N THR A 177 -19.32 -8.37 -13.97
CA THR A 177 -18.76 -7.39 -14.90
C THR A 177 -17.48 -7.92 -15.52
N ASN A 178 -17.17 -7.46 -16.73
CA ASN A 178 -15.90 -7.77 -17.40
C ASN A 178 -15.06 -6.51 -17.53
N LEU A 179 -14.56 -5.98 -16.41
CA LEU A 179 -13.72 -4.77 -16.40
C LEU A 179 -12.40 -4.98 -17.16
N SER A 180 -12.01 -6.23 -17.47
CA SER A 180 -10.84 -6.52 -18.31
C SER A 180 -10.94 -5.92 -19.71
N LYS A 181 -12.15 -5.69 -20.22
CA LYS A 181 -12.36 -4.97 -21.49
C LYS A 181 -11.98 -3.49 -21.42
N TYR A 182 -11.99 -2.89 -20.23
CA TYR A 182 -11.74 -1.48 -19.99
C TYR A 182 -10.47 -1.25 -19.16
N LYS A 183 -9.48 -2.14 -19.31
CA LYS A 183 -8.22 -2.15 -18.56
C LYS A 183 -7.56 -0.77 -18.50
N ASP A 184 -7.50 -0.06 -19.62
CA ASP A 184 -6.85 1.25 -19.68
C ASP A 184 -7.66 2.32 -18.94
N ALA A 185 -8.99 2.31 -19.06
CA ALA A 185 -9.85 3.24 -18.33
C ALA A 185 -9.74 3.04 -16.80
N VAL A 186 -9.73 1.79 -16.33
CA VAL A 186 -9.57 1.49 -14.89
C VAL A 186 -8.23 2.00 -14.35
N LYS A 187 -7.15 1.85 -15.12
CA LYS A 187 -5.84 2.38 -14.75
C LYS A 187 -5.83 3.91 -14.69
N VAL A 188 -6.41 4.57 -15.69
CA VAL A 188 -6.50 6.03 -15.75
C VAL A 188 -7.33 6.57 -14.58
N ILE A 189 -8.48 5.96 -14.29
CA ILE A 189 -9.33 6.35 -13.15
C ILE A 189 -8.55 6.22 -11.85
N GLY A 190 -7.86 5.10 -11.61
CA GLY A 190 -7.05 4.90 -10.40
C GLY A 190 -5.95 5.95 -10.27
N ALA A 191 -5.26 6.28 -11.36
CA ALA A 191 -4.23 7.32 -11.38
C ALA A 191 -4.83 8.72 -11.09
N MET A 192 -5.95 9.07 -11.73
CA MET A 192 -6.65 10.34 -11.49
C MET A 192 -7.11 10.46 -10.03
N LEU A 193 -7.65 9.38 -9.46
CA LEU A 193 -8.09 9.34 -8.07
C LEU A 193 -6.91 9.62 -7.12
N GLY A 194 -5.74 9.04 -7.40
CA GLY A 194 -4.51 9.34 -6.67
C GLY A 194 -4.10 10.81 -6.75
N VAL A 195 -4.18 11.42 -7.95
CA VAL A 195 -3.89 12.84 -8.14
C VAL A 195 -4.88 13.72 -7.37
N PHE A 196 -6.18 13.46 -7.47
CA PHE A 196 -7.20 14.23 -6.75
C PHE A 196 -7.04 14.13 -5.24
N LEU A 197 -6.74 12.95 -4.71
CA LEU A 197 -6.47 12.77 -3.28
C LEU A 197 -5.22 13.54 -2.85
N GLY A 198 -4.13 13.45 -3.62
CA GLY A 198 -2.88 14.15 -3.32
C GLY A 198 -3.04 15.68 -3.33
N VAL A 199 -3.67 16.23 -4.37
CA VAL A 199 -3.94 17.67 -4.48
C VAL A 199 -4.94 18.13 -3.43
N GLY A 200 -6.00 17.35 -3.19
CA GLY A 200 -7.00 17.65 -2.17
C GLY A 200 -6.40 17.75 -0.77
N ILE A 201 -5.55 16.79 -0.39
CA ILE A 201 -4.81 16.83 0.88
C ILE A 201 -3.91 18.06 0.93
N ASN A 202 -3.20 18.37 -0.15
CA ASN A 202 -2.29 19.50 -0.20
C ASN A 202 -3.00 20.86 -0.01
N ILE A 203 -4.15 21.05 -0.67
CA ILE A 203 -4.99 22.26 -0.49
C ILE A 203 -5.49 22.36 0.95
N LEU A 204 -5.97 21.26 1.53
CA LEU A 204 -6.42 21.24 2.92
C LEU A 204 -5.29 21.63 3.87
N VAL A 205 -4.11 21.03 3.72
CA VAL A 205 -2.94 21.34 4.56
C VAL A 205 -2.53 22.81 4.44
N GLN A 206 -2.55 23.41 3.25
CA GLN A 206 -2.26 24.83 3.06
C GLN A 206 -3.31 25.72 3.74
N SER A 207 -4.59 25.39 3.62
CA SER A 207 -5.67 26.16 4.25
C SER A 207 -5.59 26.22 5.77
N PHE A 208 -4.97 25.22 6.41
CA PHE A 208 -4.70 25.21 7.85
C PHE A 208 -3.37 25.89 8.23
N GLY A 209 -2.48 26.15 7.27
CA GLY A 209 -1.18 26.80 7.50
C GLY A 209 -1.19 28.32 7.38
N GLU A 210 -2.24 28.90 6.80
CA GLU A 210 -2.43 30.35 6.65
C GLU A 210 -3.32 30.99 7.74
N GLY A 211 -3.70 30.22 8.77
CA GLY A 211 -4.59 30.65 9.87
C GLY A 211 -3.87 30.92 11.19
#